data_AF-A0A7K0LNY4-F1
#
_entry.id   AF-A0A7K0LNY4-F1
#
_cell.length_a   1.000
_cell.length_b   1.000
_cell.length_c   1.000
_cell.angle_alpha   90.00
_cell.angle_beta   90.00
_cell.angle_gamma   90.00
#
_symmetry.space_group_name_H-M   'P 1'
#
loop_
_entity.id
_entity.type
_entity.pdbx_description
1 polymer ?
#
loop_
_entity_poly.entity_id
_entity_poly.type
_entity_poly.pdbx_seq_one_letter_code
_entity_poly.pdbx_strand_id
1 'polypeptide(L)'
;MASDDREIDDAGARLEASVTSLAKTFGLTPDERDTLVRIGTWHDEVQDLISVSLGQAFRRDSSGIDIDYLTAQSPVIVETMHDAILPYRDLLGRLGQAELTEAVVALCLGGDVDEPSVFGLQLLVEAMSPVVPHRARVAVEYLRGRVADRMGSGLDAETAFERALAFDPQWVPALEWLAALANDRGDADRALSLLDRAGVSPDDGLYRMLVKYRPGNVVSLQRNDPCWCGSGRKLKQCHRGAEPLPLTTRASWLWHKAMAFVQDGPWRSEIFELAAERSRYGGDREMFEALSDPLLLSAMFIEGEVLDEYAYTRGPLLPADELELLRSWNEVDRGLYEVEEVHRDEGLLVRNVLDGERVFVPEVLGSRDSYVGMLFVSLVLPVGDATFGFFGGIEPVSLQHRERVMQLLDSMPDPFELVSAMTDRFAPPQLVTKEGDALELCTTVIAVKGRKSIARAFDSQFRRESDTEWIAGAAGGTVEEGDSIGGSLTLDGRRVTINTTSRARTDLVLDVVESLGFEFSLVSESVVNVGESVLSAASESVKPASVPSLDDPEVAAMFAEYIAKYERDWLDMDIPALGGLTP
;
A
#
# COMPACT_ATOMS: atom_id res chain seq x y z
N MET A 1 32.27 -27.30 -0.34
CA MET A 1 32.33 -28.10 -1.59
C MET A 1 30.94 -28.46 -2.08
N ALA A 2 30.20 -29.43 -1.52
CA ALA A 2 28.84 -29.73 -2.04
C ALA A 2 27.74 -28.71 -1.63
N SER A 3 27.99 -27.84 -0.64
CA SER A 3 27.10 -26.72 -0.28
C SER A 3 27.38 -25.45 -1.08
N ASP A 4 28.66 -25.08 -1.25
CA ASP A 4 29.07 -23.90 -2.06
C ASP A 4 28.59 -24.01 -3.52
N ASP A 5 28.73 -25.20 -4.13
CA ASP A 5 28.33 -25.39 -5.52
C ASP A 5 26.80 -25.23 -5.72
N ARG A 6 25.98 -25.50 -4.68
CA ARG A 6 24.52 -25.27 -4.74
C ARG A 6 24.12 -23.82 -4.53
N GLU A 7 24.89 -23.08 -3.72
CA GLU A 7 24.64 -21.67 -3.42
C GLU A 7 25.01 -20.79 -4.63
N ILE A 8 26.11 -21.13 -5.31
CA ILE A 8 26.56 -20.48 -6.55
C ILE A 8 25.58 -20.73 -7.71
N ASP A 9 25.05 -21.95 -7.84
CA ASP A 9 24.04 -22.29 -8.85
C ASP A 9 22.69 -21.55 -8.62
N ASP A 10 22.33 -21.26 -7.37
CA ASP A 10 21.09 -20.53 -7.02
C ASP A 10 21.23 -19.02 -7.25
N ALA A 11 22.39 -18.42 -6.93
CA ALA A 11 22.65 -17.00 -7.17
C ALA A 11 22.64 -16.65 -8.67
N GLY A 12 23.31 -17.47 -9.50
CA GLY A 12 23.31 -17.30 -10.95
C GLY A 12 21.91 -17.43 -11.56
N ALA A 13 21.08 -18.34 -11.02
CA ALA A 13 19.69 -18.51 -11.47
C ALA A 13 18.80 -17.31 -11.09
N ARG A 14 19.01 -16.69 -9.92
CA ARG A 14 18.29 -15.48 -9.48
C ARG A 14 18.64 -14.26 -10.32
N LEU A 15 19.94 -14.07 -10.63
CA LEU A 15 20.38 -12.98 -11.53
C LEU A 15 19.75 -13.15 -12.92
N GLU A 16 19.81 -14.35 -13.50
CA GLU A 16 19.25 -14.62 -14.82
C GLU A 16 17.73 -14.40 -14.88
N ALA A 17 17.00 -14.79 -13.83
CA ALA A 17 15.56 -14.54 -13.71
C ALA A 17 15.25 -13.04 -13.65
N SER A 18 15.99 -12.29 -12.83
CA SER A 18 15.84 -10.84 -12.67
C SER A 18 16.14 -10.11 -13.97
N VAL A 19 17.27 -10.41 -14.62
CA VAL A 19 17.64 -9.84 -15.92
C VAL A 19 16.60 -10.17 -16.99
N THR A 20 16.06 -11.39 -17.01
CA THR A 20 15.03 -11.76 -17.99
C THR A 20 13.74 -10.97 -17.79
N SER A 21 13.33 -10.77 -16.54
CA SER A 21 12.18 -9.91 -16.22
C SER A 21 12.43 -8.46 -16.65
N LEU A 22 13.56 -7.88 -16.26
CA LEU A 22 13.92 -6.49 -16.58
C LEU A 22 14.10 -6.27 -18.07
N ALA A 23 14.74 -7.20 -18.80
CA ALA A 23 14.88 -7.11 -20.24
C ALA A 23 13.53 -7.05 -20.96
N LYS A 24 12.53 -7.77 -20.46
CA LYS A 24 11.15 -7.69 -20.97
C LYS A 24 10.51 -6.35 -20.62
N THR A 25 10.64 -5.89 -19.37
CA THR A 25 10.05 -4.64 -18.88
C THR A 25 10.57 -3.43 -19.63
N PHE A 26 11.89 -3.36 -19.85
CA PHE A 26 12.55 -2.23 -20.52
C PHE A 26 12.73 -2.42 -22.03
N GLY A 27 12.23 -3.52 -22.61
CA GLY A 27 12.30 -3.77 -24.04
C GLY A 27 13.73 -3.93 -24.59
N LEU A 28 14.63 -4.52 -23.80
CA LEU A 28 16.06 -4.61 -24.14
C LEU A 28 16.30 -5.58 -25.30
N THR A 29 17.23 -5.20 -26.19
CA THR A 29 17.78 -6.09 -27.22
C THR A 29 18.63 -7.20 -26.58
N PRO A 30 18.91 -8.31 -27.31
CA PRO A 30 19.80 -9.36 -26.79
C PRO A 30 21.17 -8.85 -26.34
N ASP A 31 21.75 -7.93 -27.10
CA ASP A 31 23.03 -7.30 -26.79
C ASP A 31 23.01 -6.44 -25.52
N GLU A 32 21.90 -5.73 -25.27
CA GLU A 32 21.68 -4.95 -24.05
C GLU A 32 21.40 -5.84 -22.86
N ARG A 33 20.65 -6.94 -23.05
CA ARG A 33 20.47 -7.97 -22.03
C ARG A 33 21.80 -8.57 -21.60
N ASP A 34 22.67 -8.95 -22.55
CA ASP A 34 24.01 -9.48 -22.24
C ASP A 34 24.88 -8.46 -21.50
N THR A 35 24.69 -7.17 -21.82
CA THR A 35 25.34 -6.06 -21.11
C THR A 35 24.84 -5.95 -19.68
N LEU A 36 23.53 -6.07 -19.47
CA LEU A 36 22.91 -6.06 -18.15
C LEU A 36 23.36 -7.25 -17.29
N VAL A 37 23.43 -8.46 -17.85
CA VAL A 37 24.01 -9.64 -17.17
C VAL A 37 25.42 -9.33 -16.69
N ARG A 38 26.28 -8.81 -17.58
CA ARG A 38 27.68 -8.52 -17.24
C ARG A 38 27.81 -7.50 -16.12
N ILE A 39 26.99 -6.44 -16.15
CA ILE A 39 26.99 -5.41 -15.11
C ILE A 39 26.50 -6.00 -13.77
N GLY A 40 25.45 -6.81 -13.79
CA GLY A 40 24.98 -7.54 -12.61
C GLY A 40 26.07 -8.42 -12.01
N THR A 41 26.79 -9.20 -12.83
CA THR A 41 27.91 -10.00 -12.35
C THR A 41 29.03 -9.16 -11.73
N TRP A 42 29.37 -8.00 -12.31
CA TRP A 42 30.35 -7.11 -11.69
C TRP A 42 29.86 -6.48 -10.40
N HIS A 43 28.57 -6.21 -10.28
CA HIS A 43 27.97 -5.72 -9.05
C HIS A 43 28.04 -6.78 -7.95
N ASP A 44 27.71 -8.03 -8.25
CA ASP A 44 27.89 -9.17 -7.34
C ASP A 44 29.36 -9.36 -6.94
N GLU A 45 30.30 -9.30 -7.90
CA GLU A 45 31.75 -9.38 -7.62
C GLU A 45 32.23 -8.26 -6.67
N VAL A 46 31.72 -7.04 -6.84
CA VAL A 46 32.00 -5.93 -5.93
C VAL A 46 31.45 -6.20 -4.54
N GLN A 47 30.22 -6.73 -4.44
CA GLN A 47 29.61 -7.08 -3.15
C GLN A 47 30.37 -8.20 -2.45
N ASP A 48 30.88 -9.18 -3.18
CA ASP A 48 31.76 -10.22 -2.63
C ASP A 48 33.07 -9.62 -2.09
N LEU A 49 33.68 -8.69 -2.82
CA LEU A 49 34.88 -7.97 -2.37
C LEU A 49 34.62 -7.13 -1.11
N ILE A 50 33.47 -6.46 -1.04
CA ILE A 50 33.00 -5.74 0.15
C ILE A 50 32.84 -6.73 1.31
N SER A 51 32.15 -7.85 1.09
CA SER A 51 31.88 -8.88 2.10
C SER A 51 33.16 -9.52 2.62
N VAL A 52 34.13 -9.82 1.75
CA VAL A 52 35.46 -10.31 2.15
C VAL A 52 36.21 -9.26 2.97
N SER A 53 36.14 -7.99 2.56
CA SER A 53 36.79 -6.88 3.27
C SER A 53 36.20 -6.70 4.66
N LEU A 54 34.87 -6.70 4.78
CA LEU A 54 34.16 -6.66 6.06
C LEU A 54 34.45 -7.91 6.90
N GLY A 55 34.39 -9.11 6.32
CA GLY A 55 34.72 -10.35 7.03
C GLY A 55 36.15 -10.40 7.59
N GLN A 56 37.10 -9.70 6.96
CA GLN A 56 38.44 -9.50 7.50
C GLN A 56 38.47 -8.54 8.69
N ALA A 57 37.61 -7.51 8.70
CA ALA A 57 37.45 -6.55 9.80
C ALA A 57 36.67 -7.13 11.00
N PHE A 58 35.62 -7.90 10.75
CA PHE A 58 34.68 -8.48 11.72
C PHE A 58 35.23 -9.61 12.62
N ARG A 59 36.56 -9.80 12.66
CA ARG A 59 37.23 -10.48 13.79
C ARG A 59 37.30 -9.62 15.06
N ARG A 60 36.69 -8.43 15.07
CA ARG A 60 36.48 -7.56 16.24
C ARG A 60 35.11 -6.86 16.16
N ASP A 61 34.22 -7.24 17.07
CA ASP A 61 32.94 -6.65 17.54
C ASP A 61 32.05 -5.74 16.64
N SER A 62 30.73 -6.03 16.72
CA SER A 62 29.52 -5.22 16.44
C SER A 62 28.88 -5.28 15.04
N SER A 63 27.55 -5.33 15.02
CA SER A 63 26.63 -5.69 13.92
C SER A 63 26.29 -4.55 12.94
N GLY A 64 27.26 -3.74 12.54
CA GLY A 64 27.07 -2.66 11.56
C GLY A 64 28.19 -2.58 10.54
N ILE A 65 27.89 -2.12 9.32
CA ILE A 65 28.90 -1.91 8.28
C ILE A 65 29.85 -0.80 8.74
N ASP A 66 31.14 -1.10 8.84
CA ASP A 66 32.18 -0.11 9.14
C ASP A 66 32.45 0.71 7.86
N ILE A 67 31.67 1.79 7.69
CA ILE A 67 31.74 2.70 6.54
C ILE A 67 33.13 3.33 6.42
N ASP A 68 33.79 3.66 7.55
CA ASP A 68 35.14 4.23 7.55
C ASP A 68 36.16 3.22 7.00
N TYR A 69 36.04 1.95 7.41
CA TYR A 69 36.85 0.87 6.87
C TYR A 69 36.58 0.61 5.39
N LEU A 70 35.31 0.56 4.97
CA LEU A 70 34.96 0.40 3.56
C LEU A 70 35.50 1.54 2.70
N THR A 71 35.36 2.77 3.16
CA THR A 71 35.89 3.97 2.49
C THR A 71 37.41 3.87 2.32
N ALA A 72 38.13 3.32 3.31
CA ALA A 72 39.57 3.09 3.21
C ALA A 72 39.95 2.00 2.19
N GLN A 73 39.08 1.01 1.97
CA GLN A 73 39.29 -0.06 0.98
C GLN A 73 38.79 0.30 -0.43
N SER A 74 37.91 1.29 -0.56
CA SER A 74 37.32 1.71 -1.84
C SER A 74 38.34 1.87 -2.97
N PRO A 75 39.52 2.52 -2.79
CA PRO A 75 40.48 2.68 -3.89
C PRO A 75 40.99 1.35 -4.45
N VAL A 76 41.19 0.35 -3.60
CA VAL A 76 41.70 -0.98 -4.00
C VAL A 76 40.62 -1.75 -4.77
N ILE A 77 39.38 -1.70 -4.28
CA ILE A 77 38.25 -2.35 -4.95
C ILE A 77 38.00 -1.68 -6.31
N VAL A 78 38.01 -0.35 -6.36
CA VAL A 78 37.83 0.43 -7.60
C VAL A 78 38.92 0.14 -8.61
N GLU A 79 40.19 0.07 -8.19
CA GLU A 79 41.32 -0.28 -9.08
C GLU A 79 41.18 -1.71 -9.62
N THR A 80 40.85 -2.67 -8.75
CA THR A 80 40.64 -4.07 -9.14
C THR A 80 39.53 -4.20 -10.17
N MET A 81 38.40 -3.53 -9.93
CA MET A 81 37.26 -3.55 -10.85
C MET A 81 37.53 -2.77 -12.13
N HIS A 82 38.27 -1.66 -12.07
CA HIS A 82 38.70 -0.93 -13.26
C HIS A 82 39.43 -1.86 -14.22
N ASP A 83 40.43 -2.61 -13.72
CA ASP A 83 41.22 -3.52 -14.54
C ASP A 83 40.37 -4.66 -15.14
N ALA A 84 39.39 -5.16 -14.38
CA ALA A 84 38.45 -6.19 -14.86
C ALA A 84 37.48 -5.66 -15.94
N ILE A 85 37.07 -4.39 -15.84
CA ILE A 85 36.09 -3.74 -16.72
C ILE A 85 36.75 -3.20 -18.00
N LEU A 86 38.00 -2.76 -17.92
CA LEU A 86 38.73 -2.11 -19.03
C LEU A 86 38.63 -2.86 -20.38
N PRO A 87 38.72 -4.19 -20.46
CA PRO A 87 38.56 -4.94 -21.71
C PRO A 87 37.17 -4.82 -22.36
N TYR A 88 36.15 -4.40 -21.60
CA TYR A 88 34.74 -4.35 -22.00
C TYR A 88 34.25 -2.93 -22.31
N ARG A 89 35.17 -2.00 -22.59
CA ARG A 89 34.86 -0.60 -22.91
C ARG A 89 33.77 -0.41 -23.98
N ASP A 90 33.79 -1.23 -25.02
CA ASP A 90 32.82 -1.11 -26.12
C ASP A 90 31.41 -1.50 -25.66
N LEU A 91 31.30 -2.51 -24.79
CA LEU A 91 30.05 -2.96 -24.18
C LEU A 91 29.46 -1.86 -23.28
N LEU A 92 30.30 -1.19 -22.47
CA LEU A 92 29.87 -0.04 -21.68
C LEU A 92 29.30 1.11 -22.52
N GLY A 93 29.66 1.17 -23.81
CA GLY A 93 29.09 2.16 -24.72
C GLY A 93 27.58 2.03 -24.93
N ARG A 94 26.98 0.87 -24.61
CA ARG A 94 25.53 0.65 -24.68
C ARG A 94 24.77 1.28 -23.51
N LEU A 95 25.45 1.61 -22.40
CA LEU A 95 24.86 2.40 -21.32
C LEU A 95 24.39 3.78 -21.81
N GLY A 96 24.84 4.25 -22.98
CA GLY A 96 24.23 5.43 -23.62
C GLY A 96 22.76 5.24 -24.07
N GLN A 97 22.13 4.08 -23.82
CA GLN A 97 20.68 3.87 -23.97
C GLN A 97 20.00 4.00 -22.60
N ALA A 98 18.92 4.78 -22.54
CA ALA A 98 18.24 5.10 -21.29
C ALA A 98 17.60 3.86 -20.66
N GLU A 99 16.98 3.03 -21.48
CA GLU A 99 16.28 1.80 -21.10
C GLU A 99 17.23 0.80 -20.42
N LEU A 100 18.43 0.61 -20.99
CA LEU A 100 19.45 -0.24 -20.37
C LEU A 100 19.95 0.35 -19.06
N THR A 101 20.12 1.67 -18.98
CA THR A 101 20.59 2.32 -17.75
C THR A 101 19.55 2.23 -16.63
N GLU A 102 18.27 2.44 -16.93
CA GLU A 102 17.18 2.20 -15.97
C GLU A 102 17.13 0.73 -15.52
N ALA A 103 17.36 -0.21 -16.44
CA ALA A 103 17.42 -1.62 -16.07
C ALA A 103 18.58 -1.93 -15.13
N VAL A 104 19.75 -1.27 -15.29
CA VAL A 104 20.86 -1.37 -14.33
C VAL A 104 20.45 -0.83 -12.97
N VAL A 105 19.74 0.31 -12.92
CA VAL A 105 19.25 0.85 -11.65
C VAL A 105 18.26 -0.11 -10.99
N ALA A 106 17.29 -0.64 -11.74
CA ALA A 106 16.32 -1.59 -11.22
C ALA A 106 16.98 -2.89 -10.74
N LEU A 107 18.04 -3.34 -11.41
CA LEU A 107 18.79 -4.53 -11.02
C LEU A 107 19.59 -4.31 -9.72
N CYS A 108 20.29 -3.18 -9.62
CA CYS A 108 21.25 -2.94 -8.53
C CYS A 108 20.64 -2.20 -7.32
N LEU A 109 19.56 -1.45 -7.52
CA LEU A 109 18.92 -0.58 -6.51
C LEU A 109 17.41 -0.84 -6.34
N GLY A 110 16.82 -1.80 -7.06
CA GLY A 110 15.39 -2.14 -6.98
C GLY A 110 15.07 -3.16 -5.88
N GLY A 111 13.89 -3.02 -5.25
CA GLY A 111 13.45 -3.88 -4.14
C GLY A 111 14.00 -3.44 -2.78
N ASP A 112 14.01 -4.39 -1.83
CA ASP A 112 14.56 -4.25 -0.46
C ASP A 112 16.09 -4.33 -0.50
N VAL A 113 16.70 -3.34 -1.15
CA VAL A 113 18.15 -3.28 -1.35
C VAL A 113 18.84 -2.82 -0.08
N ASP A 114 19.83 -3.58 0.37
CA ASP A 114 20.65 -3.27 1.53
C ASP A 114 21.75 -2.24 1.21
N GLU A 115 22.27 -1.57 2.24
CA GLU A 115 23.35 -0.58 2.09
C GLU A 115 24.59 -1.10 1.31
N PRO A 116 25.06 -2.36 1.49
CA PRO A 116 26.15 -2.93 0.71
C PRO A 116 25.91 -2.91 -0.80
N SER A 117 24.68 -3.19 -1.24
CA SER A 117 24.33 -3.19 -2.65
C SER A 117 24.40 -1.79 -3.26
N VAL A 118 23.90 -0.77 -2.54
CA VAL A 118 24.00 0.64 -2.98
C VAL A 118 25.46 1.07 -3.07
N PHE A 119 26.26 0.73 -2.06
CA PHE A 119 27.70 1.02 -2.04
C PHE A 119 28.46 0.26 -3.14
N GLY A 120 28.08 -0.98 -3.42
CA GLY A 120 28.65 -1.77 -4.50
C GLY A 120 28.45 -1.11 -5.87
N LEU A 121 27.25 -0.56 -6.11
CA LEU A 121 27.01 0.20 -7.34
C LEU A 121 27.82 1.50 -7.37
N GLN A 122 28.01 2.18 -6.24
CA GLN A 122 28.89 3.35 -6.16
C GLN A 122 30.30 3.03 -6.66
N LEU A 123 30.92 1.98 -6.10
CA LEU A 123 32.28 1.59 -6.47
C LEU A 123 32.37 1.14 -7.93
N LEU A 124 31.34 0.45 -8.43
CA LEU A 124 31.26 0.05 -9.82
C LEU A 124 31.18 1.26 -10.77
N VAL A 125 30.37 2.27 -10.41
CA VAL A 125 30.27 3.56 -11.13
C VAL A 125 31.62 4.29 -11.14
N GLU A 126 32.33 4.30 -10.02
CA GLU A 126 33.67 4.89 -9.91
C GLU A 126 34.69 4.15 -10.78
N ALA A 127 34.66 2.82 -10.80
CA ALA A 127 35.55 1.98 -11.61
C ALA A 127 35.31 2.15 -13.11
N MET A 128 34.04 2.28 -13.56
CA MET A 128 33.73 2.44 -14.99
C MET A 128 33.95 3.87 -15.51
N SER A 129 33.84 4.89 -14.65
CA SER A 129 33.88 6.31 -15.06
C SER A 129 35.09 6.70 -15.93
N PRO A 130 36.33 6.24 -15.67
CA PRO A 130 37.49 6.57 -16.50
C PRO A 130 37.48 5.92 -17.89
N VAL A 131 36.79 4.77 -18.04
CA VAL A 131 36.88 3.92 -19.23
C VAL A 131 35.68 4.08 -20.16
N VAL A 132 34.52 4.51 -19.66
CA VAL A 132 33.31 4.67 -20.48
C VAL A 132 33.54 5.60 -21.69
N PRO A 133 33.04 5.24 -22.89
CA PRO A 133 33.08 6.12 -24.04
C PRO A 133 32.19 7.35 -23.81
N HIS A 134 32.46 8.43 -24.55
CA HIS A 134 31.77 9.72 -24.36
C HIS A 134 30.23 9.61 -24.39
N ARG A 135 29.69 8.79 -25.30
CA ARG A 135 28.24 8.55 -25.44
C ARG A 135 27.56 7.92 -24.21
N ALA A 136 28.33 7.28 -23.33
CA ALA A 136 27.82 6.62 -22.12
C ALA A 136 28.10 7.42 -20.84
N ARG A 137 28.73 8.60 -20.93
CA ARG A 137 29.02 9.44 -19.75
C ARG A 137 27.77 9.98 -19.08
N VAL A 138 26.72 10.24 -19.87
CA VAL A 138 25.40 10.60 -19.33
C VAL A 138 24.89 9.55 -18.35
N ALA A 139 25.01 8.27 -18.70
CA ALA A 139 24.57 7.18 -17.86
C ALA A 139 25.39 7.04 -16.58
N VAL A 140 26.72 7.26 -16.63
CA VAL A 140 27.56 7.24 -15.42
C VAL A 140 27.18 8.34 -14.43
N GLU A 141 26.96 9.58 -14.90
CA GLU A 141 26.50 10.66 -14.02
C GLU A 141 25.07 10.42 -13.53
N TYR A 142 24.21 9.84 -14.37
CA TYR A 142 22.86 9.45 -13.96
C TYR A 142 22.87 8.37 -12.86
N LEU A 143 23.65 7.30 -13.03
CA LEU A 143 23.83 6.25 -12.01
C LEU A 143 24.41 6.83 -10.72
N ARG A 144 25.37 7.76 -10.81
CA ARG A 144 25.89 8.48 -9.64
C ARG A 144 24.78 9.25 -8.92
N GLY A 145 23.87 9.87 -9.65
CA GLY A 145 22.70 10.55 -9.08
C GLY A 145 21.75 9.59 -8.37
N ARG A 146 21.46 8.44 -8.98
CA ARG A 146 20.62 7.39 -8.37
C ARG A 146 21.24 6.78 -7.12
N VAL A 147 22.55 6.57 -7.11
CA VAL A 147 23.30 6.13 -5.93
C VAL A 147 23.22 7.18 -4.82
N ALA A 148 23.51 8.45 -5.15
CA ALA A 148 23.43 9.55 -4.17
C ALA A 148 22.03 9.70 -3.57
N ASP A 149 21.00 9.57 -4.40
CA ASP A 149 19.60 9.59 -3.98
C ASP A 149 19.31 8.46 -2.99
N ARG A 150 19.77 7.25 -3.30
CA ARG A 150 19.57 6.06 -2.45
C ARG A 150 20.37 6.10 -1.15
N MET A 151 21.48 6.83 -1.13
CA MET A 151 22.27 7.13 0.09
C MET A 151 21.72 8.33 0.88
N GLY A 152 20.58 8.89 0.46
CA GLY A 152 19.94 9.99 1.17
C GLY A 152 20.56 11.37 0.91
N SER A 153 21.43 11.54 -0.10
CA SER A 153 22.00 12.84 -0.46
C SER A 153 21.27 13.45 -1.66
N GLY A 154 20.14 14.13 -1.40
CA GLY A 154 19.37 14.80 -2.45
C GLY A 154 20.14 15.91 -3.19
N LEU A 155 21.08 16.59 -2.52
CA LEU A 155 21.90 17.64 -3.13
C LEU A 155 22.95 17.08 -4.10
N ASP A 156 23.59 15.96 -3.73
CA ASP A 156 24.56 15.30 -4.61
C ASP A 156 23.85 14.64 -5.78
N ALA A 157 22.65 14.08 -5.55
CA ALA A 157 21.79 13.56 -6.60
C ALA A 157 21.45 14.64 -7.63
N GLU A 158 20.96 15.81 -7.19
CA GLU A 158 20.67 16.95 -8.07
C GLU A 158 21.90 17.34 -8.91
N THR A 159 23.06 17.47 -8.26
CA THR A 159 24.32 17.83 -8.93
C THR A 159 24.70 16.81 -10.00
N ALA A 160 24.56 15.52 -9.72
CA ALA A 160 24.90 14.45 -10.64
C ALA A 160 23.92 14.40 -11.84
N PHE A 161 22.62 14.56 -11.62
CA PHE A 161 21.65 14.64 -12.71
C PHE A 161 21.86 15.89 -13.59
N GLU A 162 22.23 17.03 -13.02
CA GLU A 162 22.60 18.22 -13.80
C GLU A 162 23.84 17.96 -14.68
N ARG A 163 24.83 17.21 -14.17
CA ARG A 163 25.99 16.78 -14.97
C ARG A 163 25.61 15.79 -16.06
N ALA A 164 24.68 14.88 -15.81
CA ALA A 164 24.14 13.99 -16.83
C ALA A 164 23.52 14.80 -17.99
N LEU A 165 22.69 15.80 -17.68
CA LEU A 165 22.10 16.69 -18.69
C LEU A 165 23.11 17.60 -19.40
N ALA A 166 24.30 17.82 -18.83
CA ALA A 166 25.39 18.51 -19.52
C ALA A 166 26.00 17.65 -20.64
N PHE A 167 25.91 16.32 -20.55
CA PHE A 167 26.31 15.39 -21.62
C PHE A 167 25.19 15.16 -22.64
N ASP A 168 23.96 14.97 -22.16
CA ASP A 168 22.77 14.84 -23.02
C ASP A 168 21.58 15.62 -22.44
N PRO A 169 21.27 16.81 -23.00
CA PRO A 169 20.17 17.65 -22.52
C PRO A 169 18.77 17.05 -22.70
N GLN A 170 18.62 15.94 -23.40
CA GLN A 170 17.34 15.25 -23.66
C GLN A 170 17.26 13.89 -22.96
N TRP A 171 18.19 13.59 -22.04
CA TRP A 171 18.15 12.34 -21.28
C TRP A 171 16.95 12.31 -20.33
N VAL A 172 15.88 11.66 -20.76
CA VAL A 172 14.56 11.65 -20.11
C VAL A 172 14.64 11.25 -18.62
N PRO A 173 15.32 10.16 -18.22
CA PRO A 173 15.40 9.80 -16.81
C PRO A 173 15.97 10.92 -15.92
N ALA A 174 17.02 11.62 -16.38
CA ALA A 174 17.60 12.71 -15.60
C ALA A 174 16.69 13.93 -15.55
N LEU A 175 15.86 14.17 -16.58
CA LEU A 175 14.85 15.23 -16.58
C LEU A 175 13.76 14.95 -15.55
N GLU A 176 13.25 13.73 -15.50
CA GLU A 176 12.20 13.31 -14.56
C GLU A 176 12.70 13.39 -13.11
N TRP A 177 13.90 12.87 -12.82
CA TRP A 177 14.49 12.97 -11.48
C TRP A 177 14.77 14.41 -11.07
N LEU A 178 15.27 15.26 -11.96
CA LEU A 178 15.42 16.69 -11.65
C LEU A 178 14.08 17.40 -11.48
N ALA A 179 13.00 16.94 -12.12
CA ALA A 179 11.67 17.48 -11.91
C ALA A 179 11.15 17.13 -10.51
N ALA A 180 11.37 15.89 -10.04
CA ALA A 180 11.06 15.47 -8.68
C ALA A 180 11.84 16.28 -7.63
N LEU A 181 13.15 16.47 -7.82
CA LEU A 181 13.97 17.29 -6.92
C LEU A 181 13.58 18.78 -6.96
N ALA A 182 13.21 19.32 -8.13
CA ALA A 182 12.67 20.67 -8.25
C ALA A 182 11.31 20.80 -7.54
N ASN A 183 10.48 19.76 -7.58
CA ASN A 183 9.25 19.67 -6.80
C ASN A 183 9.56 19.71 -5.29
N ASP A 184 10.53 18.94 -4.80
CA ASP A 184 10.98 19.00 -3.40
C ASP A 184 11.39 20.42 -2.99
N ARG A 185 12.20 21.09 -3.83
CA ARG A 185 12.62 22.49 -3.64
C ARG A 185 11.49 23.52 -3.64
N GLY A 186 10.26 23.13 -3.99
CA GLY A 186 9.16 24.06 -4.16
C GLY A 186 9.26 24.91 -5.43
N ASP A 187 10.02 24.48 -6.44
CA ASP A 187 10.18 25.18 -7.72
C ASP A 187 9.27 24.55 -8.79
N ALA A 188 7.96 24.86 -8.71
CA ALA A 188 6.96 24.30 -9.62
C ALA A 188 7.23 24.68 -11.09
N ASP A 189 7.74 25.89 -11.35
CA ASP A 189 8.05 26.33 -12.71
C ASP A 189 9.21 25.54 -13.32
N ARG A 190 10.28 25.30 -12.55
CA ARG A 190 11.39 24.46 -13.01
C ARG A 190 10.93 23.01 -13.19
N ALA A 191 10.17 22.46 -12.25
CA ALA A 191 9.67 21.10 -12.33
C ALA A 191 8.81 20.90 -13.59
N LEU A 192 7.83 21.78 -13.84
CA LEU A 192 7.00 21.74 -15.05
C LEU A 192 7.84 21.87 -16.33
N SER A 193 8.82 22.77 -16.36
CA SER A 193 9.70 22.93 -17.52
C SER A 193 10.55 21.68 -17.80
N LEU A 194 10.91 20.91 -16.77
CA LEU A 194 11.64 19.65 -16.93
C LEU A 194 10.73 18.53 -17.40
N LEU A 195 9.50 18.43 -16.85
CA LEU A 195 8.47 17.50 -17.30
C LEU A 195 8.08 17.74 -18.77
N ASP A 196 7.91 19.00 -19.18
CA ASP A 196 7.64 19.37 -20.58
C ASP A 196 8.76 18.87 -21.52
N ARG A 197 10.03 18.98 -21.08
CA ARG A 197 11.19 18.50 -21.85
C ARG A 197 11.30 16.98 -21.87
N ALA A 198 10.87 16.32 -20.79
CA ALA A 198 10.78 14.86 -20.71
C ALA A 198 9.64 14.30 -21.57
N GLY A 199 8.73 15.16 -22.05
CA GLY A 199 7.56 14.76 -22.83
C GLY A 199 6.43 14.19 -21.97
N VAL A 200 6.44 14.47 -20.66
CA VAL A 200 5.39 14.05 -19.74
C VAL A 200 4.08 14.76 -20.10
N SER A 201 2.99 13.98 -20.15
CA SER A 201 1.67 14.49 -20.51
C SER A 201 1.16 15.51 -19.48
N PRO A 202 0.46 16.58 -19.90
CA PRO A 202 -0.26 17.47 -18.97
C PRO A 202 -1.33 16.77 -18.14
N ASP A 203 -1.74 15.55 -18.52
CA ASP A 203 -2.68 14.73 -17.76
C ASP A 203 -2.02 13.92 -16.63
N ASP A 204 -0.69 13.89 -16.58
CA ASP A 204 0.08 13.26 -15.52
C ASP A 204 -0.26 13.88 -14.15
N GLY A 205 -0.28 13.04 -13.12
CA GLY A 205 -0.67 13.43 -11.76
C GLY A 205 0.22 14.50 -11.17
N LEU A 206 1.55 14.36 -11.31
CA LEU A 206 2.52 15.33 -10.83
C LEU A 206 2.38 16.64 -11.60
N TYR A 207 2.22 16.57 -12.92
CA TYR A 207 2.04 17.76 -13.77
C TYR A 207 0.82 18.58 -13.33
N ARG A 208 -0.36 17.94 -13.23
CA ARG A 208 -1.62 18.59 -12.82
C ARG A 208 -1.51 19.20 -11.43
N MET A 209 -0.80 18.55 -10.52
CA MET A 209 -0.57 19.03 -9.16
C MET A 209 0.32 20.28 -9.15
N LEU A 210 1.47 20.25 -9.84
CA LEU A 210 2.41 21.36 -9.91
C LEU A 210 1.82 22.63 -10.54
N VAL A 211 0.91 22.50 -11.52
CA VAL A 211 0.19 23.64 -12.11
C VAL A 211 -0.54 24.46 -11.03
N LYS A 212 -1.10 23.82 -10.00
CA LYS A 212 -1.81 24.50 -8.89
C LYS A 212 -0.88 25.33 -8.02
N TYR A 213 0.40 24.98 -7.97
CA TYR A 213 1.40 25.60 -7.13
C TYR A 213 2.30 26.61 -7.87
N ARG A 214 1.98 26.95 -9.12
CA ARG A 214 2.68 28.01 -9.85
C ARG A 214 2.48 29.36 -9.14
N PRO A 215 3.55 30.12 -8.86
CA PRO A 215 3.47 31.43 -8.20
C PRO A 215 2.66 32.44 -9.03
N GLY A 216 1.53 32.92 -8.49
CA GLY A 216 0.67 33.93 -9.11
C GLY A 216 0.54 35.19 -8.24
N ASN A 217 1.40 36.19 -8.47
CA ASN A 217 1.35 37.60 -8.03
C ASN A 217 0.56 37.96 -6.74
N VAL A 218 1.22 37.91 -5.58
CA VAL A 218 0.97 38.81 -4.43
C VAL A 218 2.37 39.36 -3.96
N VAL A 219 2.53 40.24 -2.95
CA VAL A 219 3.81 40.94 -2.60
C VAL A 219 4.18 40.96 -1.10
N SER A 220 5.40 40.50 -0.72
CA SER A 220 5.96 40.60 0.65
C SER A 220 7.46 40.28 0.80
N LEU A 221 8.12 39.56 -0.12
CA LEU A 221 9.59 39.39 -0.08
C LEU A 221 10.33 40.56 -0.73
N GLN A 222 11.45 41.01 -0.13
CA GLN A 222 12.22 42.12 -0.69
C GLN A 222 13.04 41.67 -1.90
N ARG A 223 13.15 42.58 -2.88
CA ARG A 223 13.80 42.37 -4.18
C ARG A 223 15.21 41.74 -4.12
N ASN A 224 15.94 41.88 -3.02
CA ASN A 224 17.32 41.41 -2.88
C ASN A 224 17.46 40.17 -1.98
N ASP A 225 16.37 39.65 -1.39
CA ASP A 225 16.40 38.47 -0.54
C ASP A 225 16.75 37.21 -1.35
N PRO A 226 17.30 36.16 -0.73
CA PRO A 226 17.40 34.84 -1.34
C PRO A 226 16.04 34.40 -1.88
N CYS A 227 16.03 33.83 -3.07
CA CYS A 227 14.79 33.39 -3.69
C CYS A 227 14.19 32.22 -2.92
N TRP A 228 12.88 32.29 -2.67
CA TRP A 228 12.12 31.30 -1.90
C TRP A 228 12.12 29.90 -2.54
N CYS A 229 12.39 29.77 -3.84
CA CYS A 229 12.51 28.49 -4.56
C CYS A 229 13.80 27.69 -4.25
N GLY A 230 14.57 28.06 -3.22
CA GLY A 230 15.80 27.35 -2.83
C GLY A 230 16.99 27.51 -3.78
N SER A 231 16.88 28.26 -4.89
CA SER A 231 17.95 28.40 -5.89
C SER A 231 19.23 29.12 -5.44
N GLY A 232 19.22 29.71 -4.23
CA GLY A 232 20.33 30.54 -3.72
C GLY A 232 20.55 31.88 -4.46
N ARG A 233 19.81 32.16 -5.55
CA ARG A 233 19.87 33.43 -6.30
C ARG A 233 19.03 34.51 -5.62
N LYS A 234 19.29 35.79 -5.92
CA LYS A 234 18.43 36.90 -5.43
C LYS A 234 17.06 36.85 -6.11
N LEU A 235 15.99 37.20 -5.39
CA LEU A 235 14.61 37.24 -5.91
C LEU A 235 14.51 38.01 -7.26
N LYS A 236 15.18 39.16 -7.39
CA LYS A 236 15.22 39.92 -8.65
C LYS A 236 15.85 39.23 -9.86
N GLN A 237 16.65 38.18 -9.63
CA GLN A 237 17.37 37.40 -10.64
C GLN A 237 16.73 36.03 -10.90
N CYS A 238 15.68 35.66 -10.14
CA CYS A 238 15.00 34.38 -10.23
C CYS A 238 13.49 34.61 -10.41
N HIS A 239 12.73 34.83 -9.34
CA HIS A 239 11.28 35.04 -9.37
C HIS A 239 10.88 36.52 -9.20
N ARG A 240 11.24 37.37 -10.17
CA ARG A 240 10.98 38.82 -10.08
C ARG A 240 9.47 39.14 -10.16
N GLY A 241 8.89 39.53 -9.02
CA GLY A 241 7.50 39.98 -8.93
C GLY A 241 6.50 38.87 -8.60
N ALA A 242 6.96 37.64 -8.43
CA ALA A 242 6.17 36.53 -7.92
C ALA A 242 6.43 36.34 -6.43
N GLU A 243 5.37 36.24 -5.65
CA GLU A 243 5.43 35.82 -4.25
C GLU A 243 5.34 34.30 -4.12
N PRO A 244 5.93 33.73 -3.05
CA PRO A 244 5.60 32.38 -2.67
C PRO A 244 4.13 32.30 -2.29
N LEU A 245 3.52 31.14 -2.56
CA LEU A 245 2.23 30.81 -1.99
C LEU A 245 2.34 30.79 -0.45
N PRO A 246 1.27 31.17 0.28
CA PRO A 246 1.25 31.09 1.74
C PRO A 246 1.65 29.69 2.22
N LEU A 247 2.32 29.60 3.38
CA LEU A 247 2.73 28.31 3.95
C LEU A 247 1.52 27.39 4.15
N THR A 248 0.36 27.93 4.52
CA THR A 248 -0.91 27.19 4.64
C THR A 248 -1.35 26.51 3.34
N THR A 249 -1.06 27.11 2.18
CA THR A 249 -1.30 26.48 0.87
C THR A 249 -0.21 25.47 0.53
N ARG A 250 1.05 25.78 0.88
CA ARG A 250 2.19 24.89 0.60
C ARG A 250 2.25 23.68 1.53
N ALA A 251 1.61 23.69 2.69
CA ALA A 251 1.56 22.54 3.59
C ALA A 251 0.94 21.31 2.92
N SER A 252 -0.13 21.51 2.14
CA SER A 252 -0.68 20.44 1.30
C SER A 252 0.33 19.99 0.26
N TRP A 253 1.08 20.89 -0.36
CA TRP A 253 2.14 20.50 -1.30
C TRP A 253 3.25 19.69 -0.62
N LEU A 254 3.73 20.13 0.55
CA LEU A 254 4.70 19.43 1.37
C LEU A 254 4.24 18.01 1.70
N TRP A 255 2.96 17.84 2.07
CA TRP A 255 2.37 16.51 2.26
C TRP A 255 2.46 15.65 1.00
N HIS A 256 2.13 16.19 -0.19
CA HIS A 256 2.25 15.42 -1.43
C HIS A 256 3.70 15.02 -1.75
N LYS A 257 4.69 15.88 -1.45
CA LYS A 257 6.12 15.55 -1.61
C LYS A 257 6.51 14.39 -0.69
N ALA A 258 6.08 14.44 0.57
CA ALA A 258 6.31 13.36 1.54
C ALA A 258 5.66 12.04 1.11
N MET A 259 4.41 12.07 0.64
CA MET A 259 3.73 10.85 0.15
C MET A 259 4.40 10.26 -1.08
N ALA A 260 4.89 11.08 -2.01
CA ALA A 260 5.67 10.60 -3.15
C ALA A 260 6.97 9.92 -2.70
N PHE A 261 7.67 10.51 -1.72
CA PHE A 261 8.85 9.89 -1.12
C PHE A 261 8.54 8.52 -0.48
N VAL A 262 7.43 8.43 0.26
CA VAL A 262 6.93 7.16 0.79
C VAL A 262 6.65 6.16 -0.34
N GLN A 263 5.99 6.55 -1.43
CA GLN A 263 5.69 5.60 -2.50
C GLN A 263 6.94 5.12 -3.26
N ASP A 264 7.95 5.97 -3.40
CA ASP A 264 9.16 5.68 -4.18
C ASP A 264 10.30 5.03 -3.37
N GLY A 265 10.17 5.00 -2.05
CA GLY A 265 11.19 4.54 -1.11
C GLY A 265 11.51 3.04 -1.14
N PRO A 266 12.43 2.58 -0.25
CA PRO A 266 12.78 1.16 -0.10
C PRO A 266 11.66 0.29 0.47
N TRP A 267 10.71 0.85 1.23
CA TRP A 267 9.70 0.10 1.98
C TRP A 267 8.50 -0.37 1.12
N ARG A 268 8.78 -0.82 -0.11
CA ARG A 268 7.73 -1.27 -1.05
C ARG A 268 7.07 -2.55 -0.56
N SER A 269 7.84 -3.45 0.05
CA SER A 269 7.34 -4.70 0.61
C SER A 269 6.35 -4.43 1.75
N GLU A 270 6.70 -3.51 2.66
CA GLU A 270 5.86 -3.08 3.78
C GLU A 270 4.58 -2.41 3.28
N ILE A 271 4.66 -1.52 2.29
CA ILE A 271 3.46 -0.93 1.66
C ILE A 271 2.57 -2.02 1.07
N PHE A 272 3.14 -3.03 0.41
CA PHE A 272 2.37 -4.13 -0.16
C PHE A 272 1.72 -5.00 0.93
N GLU A 273 2.42 -5.27 2.04
CA GLU A 273 1.86 -5.98 3.19
C GLU A 273 0.71 -5.20 3.82
N LEU A 274 0.87 -3.89 4.01
CA LEU A 274 -0.20 -3.03 4.51
C LEU A 274 -1.38 -2.96 3.54
N ALA A 275 -1.13 -2.92 2.23
CA ALA A 275 -2.18 -2.95 1.22
C ALA A 275 -2.96 -4.26 1.26
N ALA A 276 -2.27 -5.40 1.40
CA ALA A 276 -2.90 -6.71 1.52
C ALA A 276 -3.76 -6.80 2.78
N GLU A 277 -3.26 -6.28 3.90
CA GLU A 277 -4.02 -6.19 5.14
C GLU A 277 -5.24 -5.27 4.98
N ARG A 278 -5.06 -4.09 4.38
CA ARG A 278 -6.11 -3.11 4.14
C ARG A 278 -7.24 -3.66 3.25
N SER A 279 -6.88 -4.50 2.29
CA SER A 279 -7.82 -5.14 1.37
C SER A 279 -8.23 -6.55 1.80
N ARG A 280 -7.95 -7.01 3.03
CA ARG A 280 -8.17 -8.41 3.44
C ARG A 280 -9.62 -8.91 3.33
N TYR A 281 -10.59 -8.01 3.24
CA TYR A 281 -12.01 -8.32 3.03
C TYR A 281 -12.50 -8.01 1.60
N GLY A 282 -11.63 -7.49 0.73
CA GLY A 282 -11.91 -7.18 -0.68
C GLY A 282 -11.32 -8.22 -1.65
N GLY A 283 -11.35 -7.91 -2.94
CA GLY A 283 -10.70 -8.68 -4.00
C GLY A 283 -9.51 -7.92 -4.59
N ASP A 284 -9.03 -8.40 -5.75
CA ASP A 284 -7.85 -7.84 -6.43
C ASP A 284 -7.97 -6.33 -6.70
N ARG A 285 -9.18 -5.84 -7.03
CA ARG A 285 -9.42 -4.42 -7.28
C ARG A 285 -9.16 -3.58 -6.03
N GLU A 286 -9.70 -4.00 -4.89
CA GLU A 286 -9.51 -3.33 -3.61
C GLU A 286 -8.04 -3.35 -3.18
N MET A 287 -7.30 -4.42 -3.50
CA MET A 287 -5.85 -4.48 -3.29
C MET A 287 -5.09 -3.42 -4.10
N PHE A 288 -5.43 -3.24 -5.38
CA PHE A 288 -4.81 -2.19 -6.20
C PHE A 288 -5.17 -0.78 -5.71
N GLU A 289 -6.41 -0.56 -5.27
CA GLU A 289 -6.85 0.71 -4.70
C GLU A 289 -6.14 1.00 -3.36
N ALA A 290 -5.89 -0.02 -2.54
CA ALA A 290 -5.22 0.11 -1.24
C ALA A 290 -3.78 0.64 -1.36
N LEU A 291 -3.06 0.35 -2.45
CA LEU A 291 -1.69 0.87 -2.68
C LEU A 291 -1.60 2.41 -2.71
N SER A 292 -2.72 3.10 -2.88
CA SER A 292 -2.80 4.56 -2.84
C SER A 292 -3.71 5.06 -1.71
N ASP A 293 -4.07 4.21 -0.75
CA ASP A 293 -4.89 4.59 0.40
C ASP A 293 -4.11 5.58 1.29
N PRO A 294 -4.64 6.79 1.55
CA PRO A 294 -3.99 7.79 2.40
C PRO A 294 -3.65 7.29 3.81
N LEU A 295 -4.43 6.35 4.36
CA LEU A 295 -4.14 5.78 5.67
C LEU A 295 -2.79 5.08 5.67
N LEU A 296 -2.52 4.25 4.67
CA LEU A 296 -1.32 3.40 4.61
C LEU A 296 -0.06 4.23 4.45
N LEU A 297 -0.09 5.18 3.51
CA LEU A 297 1.04 6.06 3.28
C LEU A 297 1.31 6.95 4.49
N SER A 298 0.26 7.44 5.16
CA SER A 298 0.43 8.21 6.39
C SER A 298 0.88 7.37 7.58
N ALA A 299 0.46 6.10 7.65
CA ALA A 299 0.87 5.17 8.68
C ALA A 299 2.37 4.87 8.58
N MET A 300 2.85 4.61 7.35
CA MET A 300 4.28 4.50 7.09
C MET A 300 5.03 5.79 7.42
N PHE A 301 4.44 6.95 7.09
CA PHE A 301 5.09 8.24 7.30
C PHE A 301 5.27 8.60 8.77
N ILE A 302 4.25 8.39 9.60
CA ILE A 302 4.25 8.78 11.02
C ILE A 302 4.65 7.59 11.90
N GLU A 303 3.81 6.56 11.97
CA GLU A 303 4.05 5.38 12.81
C GLU A 303 5.23 4.51 12.33
N GLY A 304 5.56 4.57 11.04
CA GLY A 304 6.74 3.91 10.47
C GLY A 304 8.02 4.75 10.51
N GLU A 305 7.98 5.93 11.15
CA GLU A 305 9.12 6.85 11.34
C GLU A 305 9.80 7.33 10.03
N VAL A 306 9.15 7.15 8.87
CA VAL A 306 9.69 7.58 7.57
C VAL A 306 9.79 9.11 7.47
N LEU A 307 9.07 9.86 8.29
CA LEU A 307 9.20 11.32 8.40
C LEU A 307 10.64 11.74 8.69
N ASP A 308 11.33 11.09 9.64
CA ASP A 308 12.70 11.43 10.00
C ASP A 308 13.67 11.16 8.84
N GLU A 309 13.46 10.05 8.12
CA GLU A 309 14.22 9.74 6.91
C GLU A 309 13.96 10.76 5.80
N TYR A 310 12.71 11.20 5.60
CA TYR A 310 12.39 12.27 4.65
C TYR A 310 13.05 13.60 5.04
N ALA A 311 13.00 13.96 6.32
CA ALA A 311 13.62 15.17 6.84
C ALA A 311 15.15 15.14 6.71
N TYR A 312 15.77 13.98 6.90
CA TYR A 312 17.21 13.79 6.71
C TYR A 312 17.61 13.89 5.24
N THR A 313 16.93 13.15 4.37
CA THR A 313 17.33 12.96 2.97
C THR A 313 16.91 14.12 2.05
N ARG A 314 15.69 14.61 2.21
CA ARG A 314 15.08 15.66 1.37
C ARG A 314 15.06 17.02 2.05
N GLY A 315 15.11 17.08 3.38
CA GLY A 315 15.14 18.34 4.13
C GLY A 315 16.16 19.38 3.63
N PRO A 316 17.39 19.01 3.22
CA PRO A 316 18.36 19.95 2.64
C PRO A 316 17.92 20.62 1.32
N LEU A 317 16.93 20.05 0.62
CA LEU A 317 16.35 20.62 -0.60
C LEU A 317 15.17 21.54 -0.31
N LEU A 318 14.41 21.27 0.76
CA LEU A 318 13.15 21.95 1.06
C LEU A 318 13.35 23.45 1.33
N PRO A 319 12.34 24.29 1.02
CA PRO A 319 12.26 25.64 1.58
C PRO A 319 12.38 25.63 3.11
N ALA A 320 13.07 26.63 3.68
CA ALA A 320 13.40 26.63 5.10
C ALA A 320 12.17 26.61 6.03
N ASP A 321 11.08 27.29 5.63
CA ASP A 321 9.82 27.31 6.37
C ASP A 321 9.01 26.01 6.24
N GLU A 322 9.12 25.31 5.09
CA GLU A 322 8.59 23.96 4.93
C GLU A 322 9.35 22.94 5.77
N LEU A 323 10.68 23.07 5.89
CA LEU A 323 11.47 22.20 6.76
C LEU A 323 11.14 22.42 8.24
N GLU A 324 10.91 23.68 8.65
CA GLU A 324 10.45 23.98 10.01
C GLU A 324 9.06 23.40 10.27
N LEU A 325 8.15 23.54 9.30
CA LEU A 325 6.82 22.93 9.37
C LEU A 325 6.89 21.40 9.46
N LEU A 326 7.69 20.76 8.60
CA LEU A 326 7.90 19.30 8.60
C LEU A 326 8.39 18.82 9.97
N ARG A 327 9.33 19.53 10.60
CA ARG A 327 9.82 19.18 11.93
C ARG A 327 8.75 19.28 13.01
N SER A 328 7.84 20.26 12.90
CA SER A 328 6.70 20.37 13.83
C SER A 328 5.72 19.20 13.69
N TRP A 329 5.65 18.54 12.53
CA TRP A 329 4.81 17.36 12.36
C TRP A 329 5.33 16.14 13.14
N ASN A 330 6.63 16.09 13.45
CA ASN A 330 7.23 15.00 14.23
C ASN A 330 6.79 15.01 15.71
N GLU A 331 6.17 16.10 16.16
CA GLU A 331 5.66 16.24 17.53
C GLU A 331 4.17 15.87 17.64
N VAL A 332 3.54 15.45 16.52
CA VAL A 332 2.09 15.20 16.46
C VAL A 332 1.82 13.72 16.26
N ASP A 333 1.17 13.12 17.25
CA ASP A 333 0.64 11.76 17.16
C ASP A 333 -0.73 11.71 16.47
N ARG A 334 -1.05 10.54 15.92
CA ARG A 334 -2.38 10.29 15.36
C ARG A 334 -3.44 10.28 16.46
N GLY A 335 -4.51 11.03 16.24
CA GLY A 335 -5.58 11.21 17.23
C GLY A 335 -6.89 10.52 16.83
N LEU A 336 -7.70 10.23 17.85
CA LEU A 336 -9.13 9.96 17.70
C LEU A 336 -9.89 11.25 18.00
N TYR A 337 -10.63 11.76 17.03
CA TYR A 337 -11.31 13.05 17.10
C TYR A 337 -12.81 12.89 17.17
N GLU A 338 -13.45 13.69 18.03
CA GLU A 338 -14.90 13.87 18.08
C GLU A 338 -15.27 15.24 17.53
N VAL A 339 -16.22 15.30 16.59
CA VAL A 339 -16.76 16.57 16.07
C VAL A 339 -17.68 17.20 17.13
N GLU A 340 -17.29 18.33 17.70
CA GLU A 340 -18.12 19.08 18.65
C GLU A 340 -18.98 20.14 17.95
N GLU A 341 -18.45 20.80 16.91
CA GLU A 341 -19.19 21.77 16.10
C GLU A 341 -18.90 21.61 14.60
N VAL A 342 -19.93 21.81 13.78
CA VAL A 342 -19.83 21.80 12.31
C VAL A 342 -20.14 23.19 11.77
N HIS A 343 -19.17 23.80 11.13
CA HIS A 343 -19.31 25.08 10.42
C HIS A 343 -19.33 24.77 8.91
N ARG A 344 -20.53 24.58 8.35
CA ARG A 344 -20.71 24.13 6.95
C ARG A 344 -19.97 25.05 5.97
N ASP A 345 -19.28 24.43 5.01
CA ASP A 345 -18.43 25.08 4.00
C ASP A 345 -17.25 25.90 4.57
N GLU A 346 -16.95 25.75 5.87
CA GLU A 346 -15.86 26.46 6.55
C GLU A 346 -14.91 25.50 7.26
N GLY A 347 -15.41 24.61 8.12
CA GLY A 347 -14.59 23.66 8.86
C GLY A 347 -15.27 22.99 10.04
N LEU A 348 -14.45 22.34 10.87
CA LEU A 348 -14.88 21.53 12.01
C LEU A 348 -14.16 21.97 13.28
N LEU A 349 -14.91 22.11 14.38
CA LEU A 349 -14.30 22.11 15.72
C LEU A 349 -14.28 20.66 16.21
N VAL A 350 -13.08 20.14 16.39
CA VAL A 350 -12.88 18.76 16.83
C VAL A 350 -12.16 18.72 18.16
N ARG A 351 -12.49 17.72 18.98
CA ARG A 351 -11.80 17.44 20.22
C ARG A 351 -11.04 16.12 20.08
N ASN A 352 -9.75 16.12 20.35
CA ASN A 352 -9.00 14.88 20.52
C ASN A 352 -9.49 14.18 21.79
N VAL A 353 -9.90 12.93 21.63
CA VAL A 353 -10.52 12.13 22.69
C VAL A 353 -9.47 11.64 23.70
N LEU A 354 -8.19 11.55 23.31
CA LEU A 354 -7.11 11.06 24.15
C LEU A 354 -6.70 12.11 25.21
N ASP A 355 -6.44 13.34 24.78
CA ASP A 355 -5.93 14.42 25.65
C ASP A 355 -6.98 15.49 25.98
N GLY A 356 -8.10 15.54 25.25
CA GLY A 356 -9.16 16.54 25.40
C GLY A 356 -8.88 17.88 24.71
N GLU A 357 -7.79 18.02 23.95
CA GLU A 357 -7.45 19.23 23.21
C GLU A 357 -8.51 19.51 22.13
N ARG A 358 -8.80 20.80 21.90
CA ARG A 358 -9.76 21.25 20.89
C ARG A 358 -9.07 22.07 19.82
N VAL A 359 -9.34 21.73 18.58
CA VAL A 359 -8.75 22.39 17.42
C VAL A 359 -9.82 22.66 16.38
N PHE A 360 -9.80 23.85 15.81
CA PHE A 360 -10.61 24.17 14.64
C PHE A 360 -9.80 23.89 13.38
N VAL A 361 -10.33 23.04 12.52
CA VAL A 361 -9.70 22.64 11.27
C VAL A 361 -10.52 23.18 10.10
N PRO A 362 -9.99 24.12 9.29
CA PRO A 362 -10.62 24.58 8.07
C PRO A 362 -10.72 23.45 7.04
N GLU A 363 -11.89 22.80 6.97
CA GLU A 363 -12.16 21.65 6.11
C GLU A 363 -13.52 21.81 5.42
N VAL A 364 -13.48 22.44 4.24
CA VAL A 364 -14.68 22.84 3.51
C VAL A 364 -15.48 21.63 3.03
N LEU A 365 -14.82 20.63 2.42
CA LEU A 365 -15.52 19.49 1.82
C LEU A 365 -16.02 18.54 2.91
N GLY A 366 -15.17 18.20 3.88
CA GLY A 366 -15.53 17.34 4.99
C GLY A 366 -16.64 17.91 5.88
N SER A 367 -16.78 19.24 5.98
CA SER A 367 -17.87 19.86 6.76
C SER A 367 -19.28 19.61 6.21
N ARG A 368 -19.41 19.18 4.95
CA ARG A 368 -20.72 18.98 4.31
C ARG A 368 -21.45 17.73 4.79
N ASP A 369 -20.68 16.68 5.04
CA ASP A 369 -21.16 15.34 5.42
C ASP A 369 -20.87 14.99 6.89
N SER A 370 -20.11 15.84 7.59
CA SER A 370 -19.86 15.70 9.02
C SER A 370 -21.06 16.09 9.89
N TYR A 371 -21.16 15.47 11.06
CA TYR A 371 -22.18 15.78 12.06
C TYR A 371 -21.59 15.76 13.48
N VAL A 372 -22.22 16.48 14.40
CA VAL A 372 -21.80 16.54 15.80
C VAL A 372 -21.86 15.15 16.43
N GLY A 373 -20.80 14.75 17.13
CA GLY A 373 -20.61 13.44 17.74
C GLY A 373 -20.02 12.38 16.80
N MET A 374 -19.72 12.73 15.53
CA MET A 374 -18.96 11.86 14.65
C MET A 374 -17.56 11.63 15.23
N LEU A 375 -17.12 10.37 15.24
CA LEU A 375 -15.78 9.95 15.66
C LEU A 375 -14.96 9.49 14.46
N PHE A 376 -13.70 9.89 14.40
CA PHE A 376 -12.78 9.42 13.37
C PHE A 376 -11.33 9.50 13.81
N VAL A 377 -10.49 8.65 13.22
CA VAL A 377 -9.03 8.70 13.36
C VAL A 377 -8.45 9.52 12.20
N SER A 378 -7.54 10.44 12.49
CA SER A 378 -6.84 11.24 11.49
C SER A 378 -5.56 11.86 12.06
N LEU A 379 -4.73 12.45 11.20
CA LEU A 379 -3.64 13.33 11.60
C LEU A 379 -4.11 14.78 11.49
N VAL A 380 -4.09 15.52 12.61
CA VAL A 380 -4.36 16.96 12.61
C VAL A 380 -3.03 17.69 12.73
N LEU A 381 -2.44 18.02 11.57
CA LEU A 381 -1.12 18.62 11.52
C LEU A 381 -1.21 20.15 11.42
N PRO A 382 -0.28 20.90 12.02
CA PRO A 382 -0.16 22.33 11.76
C PRO A 382 0.16 22.56 10.28
N VAL A 383 -0.40 23.60 9.68
CA VAL A 383 -0.15 24.01 8.28
C VAL A 383 0.45 25.43 8.18
N GLY A 384 0.71 26.04 9.33
CA GLY A 384 1.19 27.41 9.49
C GLY A 384 0.78 27.93 10.86
N ASP A 385 0.92 29.24 11.07
CA ASP A 385 0.64 29.86 12.36
C ASP A 385 -0.79 29.58 12.84
N ALA A 386 -0.90 28.79 13.92
CA ALA A 386 -2.16 28.43 14.58
C ALA A 386 -3.27 27.90 13.65
N THR A 387 -2.89 27.33 12.51
CA THR A 387 -3.82 26.76 11.51
C THR A 387 -3.48 25.28 11.34
N PHE A 388 -4.52 24.44 11.22
CA PHE A 388 -4.37 22.99 11.16
C PHE A 388 -5.08 22.42 9.94
N GLY A 389 -4.72 21.21 9.53
CA GLY A 389 -5.36 20.46 8.44
C GLY A 389 -5.47 18.98 8.78
N PHE A 390 -6.45 18.30 8.18
CA PHE A 390 -6.53 16.84 8.22
C PHE A 390 -5.63 16.24 7.15
N PHE A 391 -4.82 15.25 7.54
CA PHE A 391 -3.90 14.53 6.66
C PHE A 391 -4.01 13.02 6.88
N GLY A 392 -3.56 12.23 5.91
CA GLY A 392 -3.56 10.77 6.01
C GLY A 392 -4.93 10.10 6.01
N GLY A 393 -5.95 10.80 5.51
CA GLY A 393 -7.33 10.32 5.49
C GLY A 393 -8.10 10.59 6.78
N ILE A 394 -9.42 10.39 6.71
CA ILE A 394 -10.35 10.52 7.82
C ILE A 394 -11.02 9.16 7.96
N GLU A 395 -10.63 8.41 8.99
CA GLU A 395 -11.05 7.03 9.19
C GLU A 395 -12.21 6.96 10.19
N PRO A 396 -13.47 6.72 9.77
CA PRO A 396 -14.61 6.77 10.67
C PRO A 396 -14.54 5.66 11.74
N VAL A 397 -14.92 6.00 12.97
CA VAL A 397 -14.97 5.09 14.11
C VAL A 397 -16.38 5.09 14.68
N SER A 398 -16.93 3.88 14.92
CA SER A 398 -18.21 3.76 15.60
C SER A 398 -18.05 3.95 17.10
N LEU A 399 -19.11 4.40 17.79
CA LEU A 399 -19.11 4.52 19.25
C LEU A 399 -18.76 3.19 19.97
N GLN A 400 -19.10 2.05 19.36
CA GLN A 400 -18.81 0.72 19.91
C GLN A 400 -17.30 0.42 19.91
N HIS A 401 -16.56 0.94 18.93
CA HIS A 401 -15.13 0.71 18.78
C HIS A 401 -14.26 1.79 19.45
N ARG A 402 -14.86 2.89 19.93
CA ARG A 402 -14.16 4.03 20.54
C ARG A 402 -13.09 3.61 21.55
N GLU A 403 -13.46 2.85 22.57
CA GLU A 403 -12.55 2.49 23.68
C GLU A 403 -11.36 1.65 23.18
N ARG A 404 -11.62 0.70 22.27
CA ARG A 404 -10.58 -0.13 21.67
C ARG A 404 -9.61 0.70 20.82
N VAL A 405 -10.12 1.64 20.03
CA VAL A 405 -9.28 2.53 19.21
C VAL A 405 -8.49 3.50 20.08
N MET A 406 -9.08 4.03 21.15
CA MET A 406 -8.36 4.87 22.11
C MET A 406 -7.17 4.12 22.73
N GLN A 407 -7.39 2.90 23.21
CA GLN A 407 -6.33 2.07 23.80
C GLN A 407 -5.24 1.72 22.79
N LEU A 408 -5.61 1.46 21.53
CA LEU A 408 -4.66 1.22 20.45
C LEU A 408 -3.76 2.44 20.23
N LEU A 409 -4.34 3.63 20.07
CA LEU A 409 -3.57 4.86 19.83
C LEU A 409 -2.69 5.24 21.03
N ASP A 410 -3.18 5.04 22.26
CA ASP A 410 -2.40 5.27 23.50
C ASP A 410 -1.19 4.32 23.61
N SER A 411 -1.25 3.14 22.98
CA SER A 411 -0.11 2.22 22.92
C SER A 411 0.94 2.55 21.86
N MET A 412 0.75 3.61 21.05
CA MET A 412 1.61 3.96 19.91
C MET A 412 1.79 2.78 18.95
N PRO A 413 0.75 2.44 18.17
CA PRO A 413 0.74 1.24 17.36
C PRO A 413 1.74 1.36 16.20
N ASP A 414 2.27 0.23 15.75
CA ASP A 414 3.02 0.20 14.49
C ASP A 414 2.07 0.38 13.28
N PRO A 415 2.60 0.61 12.06
CA PRO A 415 1.77 0.81 10.87
C PRO A 415 0.78 -0.34 10.60
N PHE A 416 1.19 -1.59 10.85
CA PHE A 416 0.37 -2.76 10.59
C PHE A 416 -0.78 -2.87 11.60
N GLU A 417 -0.50 -2.69 12.89
CA GLU A 417 -1.51 -2.70 13.95
C GLU A 417 -2.59 -1.63 13.71
N LEU A 418 -2.17 -0.43 13.32
CA LEU A 418 -3.07 0.67 12.99
C LEU A 418 -3.96 0.33 11.78
N VAL A 419 -3.34 -0.09 10.66
CA VAL A 419 -4.06 -0.41 9.42
C VAL A 419 -5.02 -1.57 9.64
N SER A 420 -4.59 -2.62 10.35
CA SER A 420 -5.42 -3.78 10.69
C SER A 420 -6.65 -3.38 11.48
N ALA A 421 -6.49 -2.57 12.53
CA ALA A 421 -7.59 -2.10 13.36
C ALA A 421 -8.58 -1.20 12.59
N MET A 422 -8.09 -0.34 11.70
CA MET A 422 -8.96 0.50 10.86
C MET A 422 -9.67 -0.31 9.77
N THR A 423 -9.13 -1.48 9.41
CA THR A 423 -9.70 -2.39 8.42
C THR A 423 -10.79 -3.30 8.99
N ASP A 424 -10.79 -3.57 10.30
CA ASP A 424 -11.86 -4.32 11.02
C ASP A 424 -13.27 -3.79 10.67
N ARG A 425 -13.43 -2.50 10.36
CA ARG A 425 -14.73 -1.92 10.01
C ARG A 425 -15.33 -2.48 8.71
N PHE A 426 -14.50 -3.03 7.83
CA PHE A 426 -14.92 -3.66 6.58
C PHE A 426 -15.18 -5.16 6.74
N ALA A 427 -14.99 -5.70 7.95
CA ALA A 427 -15.27 -7.09 8.23
C ALA A 427 -16.73 -7.42 7.90
N PRO A 428 -16.99 -8.54 7.21
CA PRO A 428 -18.36 -8.96 6.96
C PRO A 428 -19.09 -9.19 8.29
N PRO A 429 -20.39 -8.88 8.37
CA PRO A 429 -21.17 -9.10 9.57
C PRO A 429 -21.16 -10.59 9.94
N GLN A 430 -20.76 -10.91 11.17
CA GLN A 430 -20.86 -12.27 11.68
C GLN A 430 -22.28 -12.54 12.18
N LEU A 431 -22.93 -13.55 11.60
CA LEU A 431 -24.21 -14.05 12.09
C LEU A 431 -23.93 -14.98 13.27
N VAL A 432 -24.43 -14.59 14.44
CA VAL A 432 -24.39 -15.41 15.65
C VAL A 432 -25.81 -15.84 16.05
N THR A 433 -25.92 -16.98 16.73
CA THR A 433 -27.15 -17.41 17.39
C THR A 433 -27.50 -16.44 18.51
N LYS A 434 -28.71 -16.57 19.07
CA LYS A 434 -29.14 -15.75 20.23
C LYS A 434 -28.22 -15.94 21.45
N GLU A 435 -27.54 -17.07 21.52
CA GLU A 435 -26.62 -17.46 22.60
C GLU A 435 -25.17 -17.03 22.32
N GLY A 436 -24.89 -16.43 21.14
CA GLY A 436 -23.59 -15.92 20.76
C GLY A 436 -22.69 -16.90 20.02
N ASP A 437 -23.15 -18.12 19.74
CA ASP A 437 -22.41 -19.09 18.92
C ASP A 437 -22.42 -18.67 17.44
N ALA A 438 -21.38 -19.03 16.68
CA ALA A 438 -21.42 -18.86 15.22
C ALA A 438 -22.64 -19.58 14.62
N LEU A 439 -23.39 -18.90 13.75
CA LEU A 439 -24.56 -19.47 13.09
C LEU A 439 -24.11 -20.44 11.98
N GLU A 440 -24.22 -21.73 12.25
CA GLU A 440 -23.82 -22.82 11.35
C GLU A 440 -25.01 -23.75 11.09
N LEU A 441 -25.40 -23.97 9.83
CA LEU A 441 -26.37 -25.00 9.50
C LEU A 441 -25.68 -26.36 9.58
N CYS A 442 -25.94 -27.10 10.66
CA CYS A 442 -25.41 -28.44 10.86
C CYS A 442 -26.47 -29.47 10.48
N THR A 443 -26.10 -30.42 9.61
CA THR A 443 -26.89 -31.62 9.30
C THR A 443 -26.08 -32.85 9.70
N THR A 444 -26.56 -33.57 10.71
CA THR A 444 -25.93 -34.78 11.24
C THR A 444 -26.84 -35.97 11.04
N VAL A 445 -26.35 -36.99 10.33
CA VAL A 445 -27.08 -38.23 10.09
C VAL A 445 -26.47 -39.33 10.95
N ILE A 446 -27.27 -39.92 11.83
CA ILE A 446 -26.88 -41.04 12.68
C ILE A 446 -27.68 -42.30 12.33
N ALA A 447 -27.06 -43.46 12.45
CA ALA A 447 -27.72 -44.76 12.34
C ALA A 447 -27.91 -45.34 13.75
N VAL A 448 -29.17 -45.41 14.18
CA VAL A 448 -29.53 -45.87 15.53
C VAL A 448 -29.64 -47.39 15.58
N LYS A 449 -29.03 -48.03 16.57
CA LYS A 449 -29.02 -49.48 16.80
C LYS A 449 -30.05 -49.91 17.86
N GLY A 450 -30.35 -51.22 17.89
CA GLY A 450 -31.26 -51.82 18.88
C GLY A 450 -32.69 -52.08 18.39
N ARG A 451 -33.55 -52.60 19.27
CA ARG A 451 -34.95 -53.02 18.95
C ARG A 451 -36.03 -52.08 19.48
N LYS A 452 -35.65 -51.06 20.25
CA LYS A 452 -36.58 -50.04 20.77
C LYS A 452 -37.19 -49.25 19.60
N SER A 453 -38.46 -48.84 19.75
CA SER A 453 -39.09 -47.91 18.81
C SER A 453 -38.50 -46.51 19.00
N ILE A 454 -37.83 -45.99 17.96
CA ILE A 454 -37.20 -44.66 17.98
C ILE A 454 -38.27 -43.59 18.12
N ALA A 455 -39.32 -43.66 17.30
CA ALA A 455 -40.42 -42.70 17.29
C ALA A 455 -41.08 -42.54 18.66
N ARG A 456 -41.37 -43.65 19.36
CA ARG A 456 -42.00 -43.62 20.70
C ARG A 456 -41.07 -43.04 21.77
N ALA A 457 -39.76 -43.24 21.63
CA ALA A 457 -38.79 -42.66 22.55
C ALA A 457 -38.62 -41.16 22.29
N PHE A 458 -38.61 -40.73 21.03
CA PHE A 458 -38.54 -39.32 20.65
C PHE A 458 -39.77 -38.55 21.12
N ASP A 459 -40.97 -39.14 21.09
CA ASP A 459 -42.19 -38.53 21.64
C ASP A 459 -42.09 -38.17 23.13
N SER A 460 -41.13 -38.73 23.88
CA SER A 460 -40.93 -38.42 25.29
C SER A 460 -39.96 -37.27 25.56
N GLN A 461 -39.16 -36.86 24.58
CA GLN A 461 -38.10 -35.86 24.74
C GLN A 461 -38.11 -34.77 23.67
N PHE A 462 -38.86 -34.95 22.58
CA PHE A 462 -38.98 -33.99 21.49
C PHE A 462 -40.45 -33.77 21.15
N ARG A 463 -40.77 -32.59 20.62
CA ARG A 463 -42.13 -32.28 20.20
C ARG A 463 -42.36 -32.85 18.80
N ARG A 464 -43.27 -33.82 18.66
CA ARG A 464 -43.63 -34.39 17.36
C ARG A 464 -44.35 -33.34 16.49
N GLU A 465 -43.92 -33.22 15.24
CA GLU A 465 -44.52 -32.35 14.22
C GLU A 465 -45.26 -33.17 13.15
N SER A 466 -44.70 -34.30 12.74
CA SER A 466 -45.32 -35.24 11.79
C SER A 466 -45.02 -36.70 12.14
N ASP A 467 -45.42 -37.64 11.28
CA ASP A 467 -45.18 -39.08 11.50
C ASP A 467 -43.68 -39.42 11.58
N THR A 468 -42.84 -38.62 10.90
CA THR A 468 -41.40 -38.81 10.78
C THR A 468 -40.57 -37.63 11.25
N GLU A 469 -41.17 -36.58 11.84
CA GLU A 469 -40.45 -35.35 12.22
C GLU A 469 -40.74 -34.90 13.66
N TRP A 470 -39.69 -34.41 14.31
CA TRP A 470 -39.71 -33.85 15.66
C TRP A 470 -38.90 -32.56 15.72
N ILE A 471 -39.24 -31.72 16.70
CA ILE A 471 -38.56 -30.47 17.01
C ILE A 471 -37.91 -30.57 18.39
N ALA A 472 -36.65 -30.16 18.47
CA ALA A 472 -35.90 -30.00 19.72
C ALA A 472 -35.87 -28.54 20.18
N GLY A 473 -35.95 -28.32 21.49
CA GLY A 473 -35.73 -27.02 22.11
C GLY A 473 -34.26 -26.63 22.10
N ALA A 474 -33.95 -25.35 22.38
CA ALA A 474 -32.59 -24.83 22.40
C ALA A 474 -31.64 -25.57 23.37
N ALA A 475 -32.17 -26.21 24.41
CA ALA A 475 -31.42 -27.05 25.34
C ALA A 475 -31.30 -28.53 24.91
N GLY A 476 -31.70 -28.88 23.68
CA GLY A 476 -31.62 -30.24 23.12
C GLY A 476 -32.81 -31.16 23.43
N GLY A 477 -33.79 -30.74 24.23
CA GLY A 477 -34.93 -31.56 24.69
C GLY A 477 -36.30 -31.03 24.29
N THR A 478 -37.30 -31.19 25.17
CA THR A 478 -38.70 -30.80 24.89
C THR A 478 -38.85 -29.30 24.69
N VAL A 479 -39.78 -28.91 23.80
CA VAL A 479 -40.12 -27.51 23.53
C VAL A 479 -41.38 -27.15 24.34
N GLU A 480 -41.26 -26.24 25.31
CA GLU A 480 -42.41 -25.64 26.00
C GLU A 480 -42.91 -24.37 25.26
N GLU A 481 -44.08 -23.88 25.65
CA GLU A 481 -44.69 -22.69 25.05
C GLU A 481 -43.89 -21.43 25.40
N GLY A 482 -43.16 -20.89 24.43
CA GLY A 482 -42.25 -19.74 24.58
C GLY A 482 -40.77 -20.09 24.41
N ASP A 483 -40.42 -21.37 24.30
CA ASP A 483 -39.04 -21.81 24.09
C ASP A 483 -38.57 -21.56 22.66
N SER A 484 -37.31 -21.17 22.51
CA SER A 484 -36.64 -21.12 21.21
C SER A 484 -36.37 -22.52 20.69
N ILE A 485 -36.68 -22.73 19.42
CA ILE A 485 -36.40 -23.98 18.70
C ILE A 485 -34.89 -24.11 18.50
N GLY A 486 -34.32 -25.24 18.92
CA GLY A 486 -32.89 -25.56 18.82
C GLY A 486 -32.52 -26.38 17.59
N GLY A 487 -33.47 -27.15 17.04
CA GLY A 487 -33.26 -27.96 15.84
C GLY A 487 -34.44 -28.85 15.49
N SER A 488 -34.31 -29.61 14.41
CA SER A 488 -35.29 -30.61 13.97
C SER A 488 -34.65 -31.98 13.76
N LEU A 489 -35.46 -33.03 13.92
CA LEU A 489 -35.07 -34.41 13.72
C LEU A 489 -36.03 -35.07 12.73
N THR A 490 -35.49 -35.73 11.70
CA THR A 490 -36.26 -36.50 10.73
C THR A 490 -35.84 -37.98 10.78
N LEU A 491 -36.80 -38.88 10.91
CA LEU A 491 -36.58 -40.33 10.99
C LEU A 491 -36.90 -41.01 9.65
N ASP A 492 -35.91 -41.68 9.07
CA ASP A 492 -36.09 -42.60 7.94
C ASP A 492 -35.60 -44.01 8.32
N GLY A 493 -36.55 -44.90 8.61
CA GLY A 493 -36.29 -46.26 9.09
C GLY A 493 -35.53 -46.29 10.41
N ARG A 494 -34.19 -46.41 10.35
CA ARG A 494 -33.28 -46.37 11.51
C ARG A 494 -32.22 -45.28 11.40
N ARG A 495 -32.34 -44.38 10.41
CA ARG A 495 -31.50 -43.21 10.25
C ARG A 495 -32.23 -42.00 10.80
N VAL A 496 -31.55 -41.22 11.62
CA VAL A 496 -32.06 -39.95 12.14
C VAL A 496 -31.20 -38.85 11.56
N THR A 497 -31.82 -37.92 10.87
CA THR A 497 -31.20 -36.69 10.38
C THR A 497 -31.51 -35.58 11.38
N ILE A 498 -30.48 -34.96 11.93
CA ILE A 498 -30.56 -33.89 12.92
C ILE A 498 -30.12 -32.61 12.22
N ASN A 499 -30.98 -31.59 12.20
CA ASN A 499 -30.67 -30.27 11.67
C ASN A 499 -30.66 -29.24 12.81
N THR A 500 -29.55 -28.53 12.98
CA THR A 500 -29.40 -27.48 14.00
C THR A 500 -28.70 -26.26 13.40
N THR A 501 -28.60 -25.21 14.21
CA THR A 501 -28.02 -23.90 13.84
C THR A 501 -26.66 -23.63 14.51
N SER A 502 -26.11 -24.63 15.22
CA SER A 502 -24.74 -24.64 15.75
C SER A 502 -24.33 -26.06 16.15
N ARG A 503 -23.03 -26.36 16.13
CA ARG A 503 -22.48 -27.65 16.60
C ARG A 503 -22.84 -27.94 18.06
N ALA A 504 -22.76 -26.93 18.92
CA ALA A 504 -23.15 -27.03 20.33
C ALA A 504 -24.60 -27.53 20.49
N ARG A 505 -25.53 -27.09 19.63
CA ARG A 505 -26.92 -27.58 19.64
C ARG A 505 -27.04 -29.01 19.09
N THR A 506 -26.22 -29.40 18.13
CA THR A 506 -26.14 -30.80 17.67
C THR A 506 -25.73 -31.72 18.80
N ASP A 507 -24.70 -31.35 19.56
CA ASP A 507 -24.19 -32.15 20.68
C ASP A 507 -25.28 -32.31 21.76
N LEU A 508 -25.99 -31.24 22.12
CA LEU A 508 -27.11 -31.31 23.06
C LEU A 508 -28.22 -32.28 22.60
N VAL A 509 -28.55 -32.30 21.30
CA VAL A 509 -29.55 -33.24 20.77
C VAL A 509 -29.03 -34.67 20.79
N LEU A 510 -27.75 -34.88 20.46
CA LEU A 510 -27.12 -36.20 20.51
C LEU A 510 -27.06 -36.76 21.94
N ASP A 511 -26.74 -35.92 22.93
CA ASP A 511 -26.77 -36.28 24.35
C ASP A 511 -28.17 -36.75 24.78
N VAL A 512 -29.22 -36.08 24.32
CA VAL A 512 -30.60 -36.49 24.57
C VAL A 512 -30.92 -37.83 23.90
N VAL A 513 -30.48 -38.04 22.66
CA VAL A 513 -30.65 -39.33 21.96
C VAL A 513 -29.93 -40.47 22.70
N GLU A 514 -28.72 -40.23 23.20
CA GLU A 514 -27.96 -41.20 24.00
C GLU A 514 -28.66 -41.51 25.34
N SER A 515 -29.20 -40.48 26.02
CA SER A 515 -29.92 -40.61 27.29
C SER A 515 -31.17 -41.50 27.20
N LEU A 516 -31.81 -41.59 26.02
CA LEU A 516 -32.92 -42.50 25.72
C LEU A 516 -32.47 -43.98 25.65
N GLY A 517 -31.18 -44.23 25.79
CA GLY A 517 -30.53 -45.54 25.78
C GLY A 517 -30.51 -46.16 24.39
N PHE A 518 -30.19 -45.33 23.38
CA PHE A 518 -29.88 -45.75 22.02
C PHE A 518 -28.37 -45.68 21.79
N GLU A 519 -27.80 -46.77 21.28
CA GLU A 519 -26.48 -46.72 20.65
C GLU A 519 -26.65 -46.26 19.20
N PHE A 520 -25.77 -45.41 18.71
CA PHE A 520 -25.78 -44.99 17.31
C PHE A 520 -24.36 -44.91 16.74
N SER A 521 -24.27 -44.85 15.42
CA SER A 521 -23.03 -44.55 14.72
C SER A 521 -23.25 -43.37 13.78
N LEU A 522 -22.32 -42.43 13.74
CA LEU A 522 -22.32 -41.34 12.78
C LEU A 522 -22.25 -41.91 11.35
N VAL A 523 -23.15 -41.47 10.48
CA VAL A 523 -23.18 -41.84 9.06
C VAL A 523 -22.54 -40.73 8.23
N SER A 524 -22.97 -39.48 8.48
CA SER A 524 -22.42 -38.30 7.82
C SER A 524 -22.68 -37.06 8.67
N GLU A 525 -21.83 -36.07 8.51
CA GLU A 525 -21.97 -34.75 9.10
C GLU A 525 -21.66 -33.70 8.02
N SER A 526 -22.49 -32.68 7.93
CA SER A 526 -22.29 -31.52 7.07
C SER A 526 -22.49 -30.28 7.90
N VAL A 527 -21.58 -29.32 7.79
CA VAL A 527 -21.69 -28.03 8.47
C VAL A 527 -21.45 -26.93 7.45
N VAL A 528 -22.40 -26.00 7.36
CA VAL A 528 -22.35 -24.85 6.46
C VAL A 528 -22.39 -23.59 7.31
N ASN A 529 -21.33 -22.79 7.29
CA ASN A 529 -21.33 -21.47 7.91
C ASN A 529 -22.28 -20.56 7.12
N VAL A 530 -23.32 -20.03 7.76
CA VAL A 530 -24.35 -19.23 7.08
C VAL A 530 -23.79 -17.88 6.64
N GLY A 531 -22.89 -17.28 7.42
CA GLY A 531 -22.22 -16.04 7.04
C GLY A 531 -21.41 -16.22 5.76
N GLU A 532 -20.55 -17.25 5.71
CA GLU A 532 -19.76 -17.56 4.52
C GLU A 532 -20.61 -18.00 3.33
N SER A 533 -21.70 -18.75 3.56
CA SER A 533 -22.59 -19.18 2.48
C SER A 533 -23.44 -18.05 1.92
N VAL A 534 -23.86 -17.07 2.72
CA VAL A 534 -24.58 -15.87 2.25
C VAL A 534 -23.62 -14.95 1.52
N LEU A 535 -22.39 -14.77 2.02
CA LEU A 535 -21.34 -14.02 1.33
C LEU A 535 -20.94 -14.71 0.02
N SER A 536 -20.80 -16.03 0.04
CA SER A 536 -20.56 -16.86 -1.15
C SER A 536 -21.72 -16.75 -2.12
N ALA A 537 -22.98 -16.89 -1.68
CA ALA A 537 -24.15 -16.73 -2.55
C ALA A 537 -24.33 -15.30 -3.08
N ALA A 538 -23.98 -14.28 -2.30
CA ALA A 538 -23.93 -12.88 -2.73
C ALA A 538 -22.82 -12.66 -3.77
N SER A 539 -21.65 -13.30 -3.58
CA SER A 539 -20.56 -13.30 -4.55
C SER A 539 -20.84 -14.17 -5.79
N GLU A 540 -21.65 -15.23 -5.67
CA GLU A 540 -22.07 -16.10 -6.78
C GLU A 540 -23.25 -15.52 -7.56
N SER A 541 -24.07 -14.68 -6.94
CA SER A 541 -25.03 -13.80 -7.63
C SER A 541 -24.35 -12.61 -8.31
N VAL A 542 -23.05 -12.41 -8.04
CA VAL A 542 -22.10 -11.65 -8.85
C VAL A 542 -21.06 -12.61 -9.45
N LYS A 543 -21.48 -13.76 -9.99
CA LYS A 543 -20.67 -14.40 -11.04
C LYS A 543 -20.71 -13.47 -12.25
N PRO A 544 -19.57 -12.97 -12.77
CA PRO A 544 -19.54 -12.61 -14.16
C PRO A 544 -19.93 -13.91 -14.88
N ALA A 545 -21.10 -13.92 -15.53
CA ALA A 545 -21.36 -14.92 -16.54
C ALA A 545 -20.08 -14.97 -17.37
N SER A 546 -19.49 -16.16 -17.53
CA SER A 546 -18.30 -16.35 -18.37
C SER A 546 -18.51 -15.52 -19.62
N VAL A 547 -17.77 -14.42 -19.74
CA VAL A 547 -17.98 -13.47 -20.83
C VAL A 547 -17.72 -14.29 -22.08
N PRO A 548 -18.74 -14.57 -22.92
CA PRO A 548 -18.46 -15.24 -24.18
C PRO A 548 -17.48 -14.32 -24.89
N SER A 549 -16.38 -14.88 -25.42
CA SER A 549 -15.33 -14.07 -26.01
C SER A 549 -15.94 -13.04 -26.98
N LEU A 550 -15.56 -11.77 -26.82
CA LEU A 550 -15.94 -10.68 -27.73
C LEU A 550 -15.39 -10.90 -29.15
N ASP A 551 -14.54 -11.91 -29.34
CA ASP A 551 -14.03 -12.34 -30.64
C ASP A 551 -15.06 -13.17 -31.43
N ASP A 552 -16.20 -13.55 -30.84
CA ASP A 552 -17.32 -14.16 -31.56
C ASP A 552 -18.18 -13.07 -32.22
N PRO A 553 -18.23 -13.00 -33.57
CA PRO A 553 -18.97 -11.96 -34.28
C PRO A 553 -20.47 -11.93 -33.99
N GLU A 554 -21.06 -13.08 -33.63
CA GLU A 554 -22.49 -13.20 -33.36
C GLU A 554 -22.81 -12.65 -31.96
N VAL A 555 -21.90 -12.85 -31.01
CA VAL A 555 -21.96 -12.29 -29.65
C VAL A 555 -21.73 -10.78 -29.68
N ALA A 556 -20.75 -10.29 -30.44
CA ALA A 556 -20.48 -8.86 -30.58
C ALA A 556 -21.67 -8.09 -31.18
N ALA A 557 -22.34 -8.67 -32.18
CA ALA A 557 -23.55 -8.09 -32.77
C ALA A 557 -24.72 -8.03 -31.76
N MET A 558 -24.91 -9.10 -30.98
CA MET A 558 -25.94 -9.15 -29.94
C MET A 558 -25.68 -8.12 -28.83
N PHE A 559 -24.43 -7.96 -28.39
CA PHE A 559 -24.06 -6.95 -27.40
C PHE A 559 -24.22 -5.53 -27.93
N ALA A 560 -23.84 -5.26 -29.19
CA ALA A 560 -24.05 -3.96 -29.80
C ALA A 560 -25.54 -3.60 -29.90
N GLU A 561 -26.40 -4.57 -30.22
CA GLU A 561 -27.85 -4.37 -30.28
C GLU A 561 -28.47 -4.18 -28.89
N TYR A 562 -27.95 -4.90 -27.88
CA TYR A 562 -28.35 -4.73 -26.47
C TYR A 562 -27.92 -3.37 -25.90
N ILE A 563 -26.68 -2.93 -26.16
CA ILE A 563 -26.17 -1.62 -25.74
C ILE A 563 -26.97 -0.51 -26.42
N ALA A 564 -27.18 -0.57 -27.74
CA ALA A 564 -27.96 0.44 -28.46
C ALA A 564 -29.44 0.47 -28.04
N LYS A 565 -29.96 -0.62 -27.49
CA LYS A 565 -31.30 -0.65 -26.86
C LYS A 565 -31.26 -0.03 -25.47
N TYR A 566 -30.29 -0.42 -24.65
CA TYR A 566 -30.12 0.10 -23.29
C TYR A 566 -29.87 1.61 -23.29
N GLU A 567 -29.03 2.13 -24.19
CA GLU A 567 -28.77 3.57 -24.32
C GLU A 567 -30.03 4.36 -24.72
N ARG A 568 -30.92 3.77 -25.54
CA ARG A 568 -32.21 4.39 -25.86
C ARG A 568 -33.16 4.37 -24.68
N ASP A 569 -33.24 3.23 -24.00
CA ASP A 569 -34.12 3.05 -22.84
C ASP A 569 -33.65 3.90 -21.65
N TRP A 570 -32.33 4.12 -21.51
CA TRP A 570 -31.70 4.88 -20.43
C TRP A 570 -32.15 6.33 -20.39
N LEU A 571 -32.38 6.97 -21.54
CA LEU A 571 -32.88 8.35 -21.64
C LEU A 571 -34.26 8.53 -20.98
N ASP A 572 -35.00 7.44 -20.84
CA ASP A 572 -36.34 7.39 -20.24
C ASP A 572 -36.33 6.70 -18.86
N MET A 573 -35.17 6.30 -18.34
CA MET A 573 -35.04 5.63 -17.04
C MET A 573 -34.86 6.64 -15.89
N ASP A 574 -35.81 6.64 -14.97
CA ASP A 574 -35.75 7.46 -13.75
C ASP A 574 -34.52 7.09 -12.91
N ILE A 575 -33.69 8.08 -12.56
CA ILE A 575 -32.54 7.93 -11.66
C ILE A 575 -33.01 8.22 -10.22
N PRO A 576 -33.11 7.21 -9.33
CA PRO A 576 -33.61 7.41 -7.97
C PRO A 576 -32.74 8.34 -7.13
N ALA A 577 -31.42 8.32 -7.36
CA ALA A 577 -30.45 9.19 -6.69
C ALA A 577 -30.62 10.68 -7.04
N LEU A 578 -31.30 11.00 -8.14
CA LEU A 578 -31.60 12.37 -8.58
C LEU A 578 -33.07 12.74 -8.39
N GLY A 579 -33.79 12.01 -7.54
CA GLY A 579 -35.19 12.29 -7.24
C GLY A 579 -36.16 11.92 -8.38
N GLY A 580 -35.80 10.93 -9.21
CA GLY A 580 -36.66 10.44 -10.30
C GLY A 580 -36.54 11.25 -11.60
N LEU A 581 -35.41 11.92 -11.81
CA LEU A 581 -35.10 12.55 -13.10
C LEU A 581 -34.45 11.52 -14.03
N THR A 582 -34.80 11.53 -15.31
CA THR A 582 -34.12 10.75 -16.34
C THR A 582 -32.83 11.49 -16.79
N PRO A 583 -31.81 10.78 -17.30
CA PRO A 583 -30.52 11.35 -17.72
C PRO A 583 -30.60 12.52 -18.69
#